data_AF-A0A2S0L5F4-F1
#
_entry.id   AF-A0A2S0L5F4-F1
#
_cell.length_a   1.000
_cell.length_b   1.000
_cell.length_c   1.000
_cell.angle_alpha   90.00
_cell.angle_beta   90.00
_cell.angle_gamma   90.00
#
_symmetry.space_group_name_H-M   'P 1'
#
loop_
_entity.id
_entity.type
_entity.pdbx_description
1 polymer ?
#
loop_
_entity_poly.entity_id
_entity_poly.type
_entity_poly.pdbx_seq_one_letter_code
_entity_poly.pdbx_strand_id
1 'polypeptide(L)'
;MKQKLDNIKSDKAVILFTRIPEPGKVKTRMMPYLSPSECAELQECCIKDSLEMLREVDVDKFICYEPSGDRNLLAELCKETNFIVQRGDDIGARMKNGLSDVFDIGYKSVLLMGSDIPEVKSSDITDAFSQLQSCDTVIGPSQDGGYYLIGMNDIKPELFAQSSYGHGKVLDELLHIAADNNIHVTLVAEHRDLDTKDDILYFREHIRHQHHLMESEVGKFVTKVLRVSVIVPTYNEEKRIDKLIKQLDDICDDAEIVIVDGGSTDSTLAHIPDRYRIVKSDKGRALQLNAGARAASGEVLFFMHADSELPNKPIHEIREVMKTYNAGCFGIEFQSDNLLMKINAAISNDRAFRRQIAFGDQGMFMTREVFEGVGGFPEIPIMEDYQLSLTLREMGIRIGATRGRICTSDRRYPKGNIKKLRLMFKMWLLRRKYRMGIDPYQIAKEYKDIR
;
A
#
# COMPACT_ATOMS: atom_id res chain seq x y z
N MET A 1 -22.70 35.38 -17.69
CA MET A 1 -21.90 35.07 -18.89
C MET A 1 -20.97 36.22 -19.28
N LYS A 2 -21.42 37.48 -19.47
CA LYS A 2 -20.52 38.61 -19.80
C LYS A 2 -19.39 38.89 -18.79
N GLN A 3 -19.59 38.63 -17.50
CA GLN A 3 -18.59 38.88 -16.45
C GLN A 3 -17.49 37.80 -16.32
N LYS A 4 -17.56 36.70 -17.10
CA LYS A 4 -16.57 35.60 -17.08
C LYS A 4 -15.53 35.66 -18.22
N LEU A 5 -15.81 36.43 -19.29
CA LEU A 5 -14.92 36.55 -20.45
C LEU A 5 -13.63 37.36 -20.15
N ASP A 6 -13.68 38.27 -19.17
CA ASP A 6 -12.53 39.14 -18.81
C ASP A 6 -11.41 38.42 -18.04
N ASN A 7 -11.55 37.11 -17.77
CA ASN A 7 -10.60 36.31 -16.98
C ASN A 7 -10.02 35.09 -17.73
N ILE A 8 -10.22 34.99 -19.05
CA ILE A 8 -9.59 33.92 -19.86
C ILE A 8 -8.08 34.18 -19.90
N LYS A 9 -7.29 33.33 -19.24
CA LYS A 9 -5.82 33.47 -19.19
C LYS A 9 -5.13 32.76 -20.36
N SER A 10 -5.80 31.78 -20.96
CA SER A 10 -5.28 30.93 -22.03
C SER A 10 -6.41 30.55 -23.00
N ASP A 11 -6.08 30.31 -24.28
CA ASP A 11 -7.03 29.74 -25.26
C ASP A 11 -7.36 28.26 -24.97
N LYS A 12 -6.68 27.66 -23.98
CA LYS A 12 -6.75 26.25 -23.59
C LYS A 12 -7.39 26.07 -22.22
N ALA A 13 -8.25 25.07 -22.09
CA ALA A 13 -8.85 24.69 -20.81
C ALA A 13 -8.77 23.19 -20.54
N VAL A 14 -8.66 22.84 -19.27
CA VAL A 14 -8.79 21.45 -18.80
C VAL A 14 -9.98 21.35 -17.85
N ILE A 15 -10.85 20.39 -18.12
CA ILE A 15 -11.98 20.00 -17.28
C ILE A 15 -11.56 18.76 -16.49
N LEU A 16 -11.43 18.91 -15.18
CA LEU A 16 -11.31 17.80 -14.25
C LEU A 16 -12.71 17.28 -13.92
N PHE A 17 -13.04 16.13 -14.45
CA PHE A 17 -14.33 15.46 -14.29
C PHE A 17 -14.29 14.58 -13.04
N THR A 18 -15.10 14.90 -12.02
CA THR A 18 -14.96 14.29 -10.70
C THR A 18 -16.27 14.18 -9.92
N ARG A 19 -16.22 13.54 -8.76
CA ARG A 19 -17.31 13.48 -7.78
C ARG A 19 -16.90 14.18 -6.49
N ILE A 20 -17.89 14.64 -5.73
CA ILE A 20 -17.66 15.21 -4.40
C ILE A 20 -17.11 14.10 -3.49
N PRO A 21 -15.99 14.31 -2.77
CA PRO A 21 -15.39 13.31 -1.88
C PRO A 21 -16.21 13.14 -0.60
N GLU A 22 -17.41 12.57 -0.72
CA GLU A 22 -18.30 12.30 0.39
C GLU A 22 -18.24 10.82 0.80
N PRO A 23 -18.07 10.52 2.10
CA PRO A 23 -18.05 9.14 2.59
C PRO A 23 -19.28 8.36 2.14
N GLY A 24 -19.08 7.17 1.58
CA GLY A 24 -20.18 6.30 1.15
C GLY A 24 -20.66 6.53 -0.29
N LYS A 25 -20.18 7.56 -1.00
CA LYS A 25 -20.65 7.91 -2.35
C LYS A 25 -19.61 7.81 -3.46
N VAL A 26 -18.32 7.78 -3.09
CA VAL A 26 -17.20 7.70 -4.03
C VAL A 26 -16.39 6.42 -3.82
N LYS A 27 -15.71 5.97 -4.87
CA LYS A 27 -14.85 4.78 -4.87
C LYS A 27 -15.53 3.57 -4.18
N THR A 28 -16.81 3.35 -4.47
CA THR A 28 -17.66 2.35 -3.81
C THR A 28 -17.17 0.92 -4.04
N ARG A 29 -16.53 0.67 -5.19
CA ARG A 29 -15.85 -0.60 -5.50
C ARG A 29 -14.72 -0.93 -4.52
N MET A 30 -14.16 0.06 -3.84
CA MET A 30 -13.12 -0.13 -2.82
C MET A 30 -13.68 -0.36 -1.42
N MET A 31 -14.98 -0.16 -1.16
CA MET A 31 -15.56 -0.28 0.19
C MET A 31 -15.40 -1.65 0.88
N PRO A 32 -15.29 -2.79 0.16
CA PRO A 32 -14.90 -4.05 0.79
C PRO A 32 -13.50 -4.01 1.42
N TYR A 33 -12.65 -3.06 0.99
CA TYR A 33 -11.25 -2.93 1.36
C TYR A 33 -10.89 -1.59 2.05
N LEU A 34 -11.67 -0.53 1.89
CA LEU A 34 -11.51 0.75 2.56
C LEU A 34 -12.82 1.12 3.26
N SER A 35 -12.73 1.80 4.40
CA SER A 35 -13.91 2.39 5.02
C SER A 35 -14.50 3.49 4.12
N PRO A 36 -15.79 3.86 4.30
CA PRO A 36 -16.40 4.96 3.56
C PRO A 36 -15.60 6.26 3.65
N SER A 37 -15.00 6.55 4.80
CA SER A 37 -14.16 7.74 5.02
C SER A 37 -12.83 7.66 4.26
N GLU A 38 -12.19 6.48 4.24
CA GLU A 38 -10.96 6.25 3.47
C GLU A 38 -11.22 6.34 1.96
N CYS A 39 -12.36 5.87 1.46
CA CYS A 39 -12.75 6.06 0.06
C CYS A 39 -12.88 7.56 -0.31
N ALA A 40 -13.48 8.36 0.57
CA ALA A 40 -13.61 9.80 0.37
C ALA A 40 -12.25 10.51 0.41
N GLU A 41 -11.40 10.14 1.37
CA GLU A 41 -10.03 10.66 1.46
C GLU A 41 -9.21 10.31 0.23
N LEU A 42 -9.31 9.09 -0.31
CA LEU A 42 -8.63 8.72 -1.55
C LEU A 42 -9.10 9.59 -2.73
N GLN A 43 -10.40 9.81 -2.87
CA GLN A 43 -10.95 10.70 -3.89
C GLN A 43 -10.40 12.12 -3.74
N GLU A 44 -10.29 12.62 -2.52
CA GLU A 44 -9.68 13.91 -2.22
C GLU A 44 -8.20 13.94 -2.63
N CYS A 45 -7.41 12.92 -2.30
CA CYS A 45 -6.01 12.78 -2.72
C CYS A 45 -5.86 12.80 -4.25
N CYS A 46 -6.71 12.05 -4.96
CA CYS A 46 -6.76 12.01 -6.42
C CYS A 46 -7.02 13.40 -7.04
N ILE A 47 -7.97 14.16 -6.48
CA ILE A 47 -8.26 15.53 -6.92
C ILE A 47 -7.07 16.46 -6.64
N LYS A 48 -6.45 16.39 -5.46
CA LYS A 48 -5.30 17.22 -5.09
C LYS A 48 -4.11 16.98 -6.02
N ASP A 49 -3.77 15.72 -6.26
CA ASP A 49 -2.65 15.36 -7.14
C ASP A 49 -2.92 15.82 -8.59
N SER A 50 -4.15 15.64 -9.10
CA SER A 50 -4.55 16.14 -10.42
C SER A 50 -4.42 17.65 -10.53
N LEU A 51 -4.83 18.40 -9.49
CA LEU A 51 -4.72 19.86 -9.47
C LEU A 51 -3.28 20.34 -9.38
N GLU A 52 -2.44 19.68 -8.59
CA GLU A 52 -1.01 19.99 -8.49
C GLU A 52 -0.33 19.78 -9.85
N MET A 53 -0.59 18.64 -10.50
CA MET A 53 -0.09 18.37 -11.85
C MET A 53 -0.52 19.46 -12.85
N LEU A 54 -1.80 19.87 -12.81
CA LEU A 54 -2.31 20.92 -13.71
C LEU A 54 -1.78 22.33 -13.37
N ARG A 55 -1.16 22.56 -12.20
CA ARG A 55 -0.49 23.85 -11.90
C ARG A 55 0.73 24.07 -12.78
N GLU A 56 1.37 23.00 -13.25
CA GLU A 56 2.55 23.07 -14.12
C GLU A 56 2.20 23.35 -15.59
N VAL A 57 0.91 23.36 -15.94
CA VAL A 57 0.42 23.55 -17.31
C VAL A 57 -0.30 24.90 -17.42
N ASP A 58 0.02 25.68 -18.45
CA ASP A 58 -0.58 27.00 -18.72
C ASP A 58 -1.99 26.89 -19.34
N VAL A 59 -2.94 26.51 -18.49
CA VAL A 59 -4.35 26.27 -18.84
C VAL A 59 -5.30 26.78 -17.77
N ASP A 60 -6.48 27.20 -18.20
CA ASP A 60 -7.58 27.45 -17.27
C ASP A 60 -8.23 26.13 -16.83
N LYS A 61 -8.60 26.06 -15.54
CA LYS A 61 -9.03 24.82 -14.88
C LYS A 61 -10.51 24.88 -14.52
N PHE A 62 -11.24 23.83 -14.90
CA PHE A 62 -12.65 23.66 -14.57
C PHE A 62 -12.87 22.36 -13.79
N ILE A 63 -13.53 22.44 -12.64
CA ILE A 63 -14.02 21.29 -11.90
C ILE A 63 -15.44 20.99 -12.35
N CYS A 64 -15.62 19.90 -13.10
CA CYS A 64 -16.94 19.43 -13.52
C CYS A 64 -17.39 18.29 -12.59
N TYR A 65 -18.32 18.60 -11.70
CA TYR A 65 -18.69 17.71 -10.59
C TYR A 65 -20.14 17.20 -10.67
N GLU A 66 -20.33 15.96 -10.24
CA GLU A 66 -21.67 15.38 -10.06
C GLU A 66 -22.38 16.06 -8.88
N PRO A 67 -23.64 16.54 -9.04
CA PRO A 67 -24.37 17.29 -8.01
C PRO A 67 -24.93 16.38 -6.90
N SER A 68 -24.10 15.51 -6.34
CA SER A 68 -24.44 14.61 -5.24
C SER A 68 -23.51 14.85 -4.06
N GLY A 69 -23.99 15.61 -3.06
CA GLY A 69 -23.25 15.85 -1.81
C GLY A 69 -23.01 17.31 -1.47
N ASP A 70 -22.16 17.54 -0.47
CA ASP A 70 -21.79 18.89 -0.03
C ASP A 70 -20.70 19.49 -0.93
N ARG A 71 -21.10 20.43 -1.79
CA ARG A 71 -20.18 21.18 -2.66
C ARG A 71 -19.07 21.89 -1.89
N ASN A 72 -19.27 22.25 -0.62
CA ASN A 72 -18.26 22.95 0.16
C ASN A 72 -16.96 22.15 0.28
N LEU A 73 -17.04 20.81 0.33
CA LEU A 73 -15.86 19.94 0.32
C LEU A 73 -15.00 20.17 -0.93
N LEU A 74 -15.61 20.23 -2.12
CA LEU A 74 -14.87 20.56 -3.35
C LEU A 74 -14.43 22.03 -3.41
N ALA A 75 -15.24 22.96 -2.89
CA ALA A 75 -14.90 24.38 -2.90
C ALA A 75 -13.67 24.69 -2.04
N GLU A 76 -13.51 23.98 -0.91
CA GLU A 76 -12.34 24.10 -0.05
C GLU A 76 -11.08 23.49 -0.68
N LEU A 77 -11.23 22.38 -1.41
CA LEU A 77 -10.14 21.70 -2.11
C LEU A 77 -9.64 22.46 -3.34
N CYS A 78 -10.56 22.94 -4.17
CA CYS A 78 -10.27 23.48 -5.48
C CYS A 78 -10.34 25.01 -5.48
N LYS A 79 -9.61 25.66 -4.56
CA LYS A 79 -9.51 27.13 -4.52
C LYS A 79 -9.01 27.64 -5.88
N GLU A 80 -9.57 28.75 -6.34
CA GLU A 80 -9.18 29.42 -7.60
C GLU A 80 -9.54 28.65 -8.88
N THR A 81 -10.47 27.70 -8.82
CA THR A 81 -11.00 26.99 -10.00
C THR A 81 -12.42 27.39 -10.36
N ASN A 82 -12.78 27.20 -11.62
CA ASN A 82 -14.15 27.37 -12.08
C ASN A 82 -14.94 26.08 -11.85
N PHE A 83 -16.18 26.19 -11.40
CA PHE A 83 -17.04 25.03 -11.17
C PHE A 83 -18.12 24.90 -12.26
N ILE A 84 -18.31 23.68 -12.75
CA ILE A 84 -19.38 23.28 -13.66
C ILE A 84 -20.12 22.11 -13.01
N VAL A 85 -21.46 22.18 -13.02
CA VAL A 85 -22.29 21.06 -12.57
C VAL A 85 -22.46 20.10 -13.75
N GLN A 86 -22.18 18.82 -13.55
CA GLN A 86 -22.47 17.79 -14.54
C GLN A 86 -23.98 17.71 -14.82
N ARG A 87 -24.36 17.70 -16.09
CA ARG A 87 -25.78 17.65 -16.54
C ARG A 87 -25.96 16.61 -17.62
N GLY A 88 -26.96 15.75 -17.50
CA GLY A 88 -27.24 14.69 -18.48
C GLY A 88 -27.63 13.39 -17.79
N ASP A 89 -28.42 12.57 -18.50
CA ASP A 89 -28.97 11.33 -17.97
C ASP A 89 -27.91 10.23 -17.83
N ASP A 90 -26.91 10.23 -18.72
CA ASP A 90 -25.78 9.32 -18.72
C ASP A 90 -24.43 10.07 -18.69
N ILE A 91 -23.33 9.33 -18.56
CA ILE A 91 -21.98 9.90 -18.47
C ILE A 91 -21.53 10.56 -19.79
N GLY A 92 -21.92 10.04 -20.95
CA GLY A 92 -21.62 10.64 -22.26
C GLY A 92 -22.26 12.01 -22.41
N ALA A 93 -23.53 12.12 -22.08
CA ALA A 93 -24.28 13.38 -22.05
C ALA A 93 -23.65 14.38 -21.07
N ARG A 94 -23.22 13.93 -19.89
CA ARG A 94 -22.54 14.79 -18.90
C ARG A 94 -21.18 15.29 -19.38
N MET A 95 -20.37 14.44 -20.02
CA MET A 95 -19.09 14.85 -20.62
C MET A 95 -19.32 15.86 -21.75
N LYS A 96 -20.23 15.55 -22.68
CA LYS A 96 -20.58 16.45 -23.80
C LYS A 96 -21.02 17.83 -23.30
N ASN A 97 -21.96 17.88 -22.35
CA ASN A 97 -22.48 19.14 -21.83
C ASN A 97 -21.40 19.93 -21.07
N GLY A 98 -20.50 19.25 -20.35
CA GLY A 98 -19.35 19.89 -19.70
C GLY A 98 -18.38 20.52 -20.69
N LEU A 99 -18.07 19.83 -21.79
CA LEU A 99 -17.25 20.36 -22.88
C LEU A 99 -17.94 21.54 -23.57
N SER A 100 -19.22 21.41 -23.93
CA SER A 100 -20.00 22.49 -24.53
C SER A 100 -20.02 23.74 -23.67
N ASP A 101 -20.19 23.62 -22.35
CA ASP A 101 -20.17 24.76 -21.43
C ASP A 101 -18.85 25.54 -21.49
N VAL A 102 -17.72 24.85 -21.69
CA VAL A 102 -16.40 25.48 -21.77
C VAL A 102 -16.17 26.08 -23.16
N PHE A 103 -16.58 25.41 -24.23
CA PHE A 103 -16.56 25.97 -25.58
C PHE A 103 -17.43 27.23 -25.70
N ASP A 104 -18.61 27.24 -25.09
CA ASP A 104 -19.53 28.39 -25.08
C ASP A 104 -18.96 29.62 -24.35
N ILE A 105 -17.96 29.43 -23.47
CA ILE A 105 -17.21 30.53 -22.84
C ILE A 105 -16.21 31.15 -23.84
N GLY A 106 -15.75 30.41 -24.85
CA GLY A 106 -14.87 30.89 -25.91
C GLY A 106 -13.49 30.23 -25.99
N TYR A 107 -13.26 29.14 -25.24
CA TYR A 107 -12.00 28.37 -25.34
C TYR A 107 -11.91 27.64 -26.69
N LYS A 108 -10.70 27.51 -27.23
CA LYS A 108 -10.46 26.93 -28.57
C LYS A 108 -9.96 25.49 -28.54
N SER A 109 -9.44 25.06 -27.40
CA SER A 109 -8.92 23.70 -27.22
C SER A 109 -9.20 23.27 -25.80
N VAL A 110 -9.96 22.18 -25.64
CA VAL A 110 -10.45 21.74 -24.34
C VAL A 110 -10.14 20.26 -24.16
N LEU A 111 -9.51 19.93 -23.03
CA LEU A 111 -9.37 18.56 -22.56
C LEU A 111 -10.36 18.30 -21.42
N LEU A 112 -10.95 17.13 -21.37
CA LEU A 112 -11.70 16.59 -20.24
C LEU A 112 -10.99 15.33 -19.77
N MET A 113 -10.67 15.26 -18.48
CA MET A 113 -10.03 14.09 -17.87
C MET A 113 -10.71 13.67 -16.57
N GLY A 114 -10.67 12.36 -16.27
CA GLY A 114 -11.01 11.82 -14.95
C GLY A 114 -10.02 12.25 -13.88
N SER A 115 -10.45 12.24 -12.62
CA SER A 115 -9.61 12.64 -11.47
C SER A 115 -8.82 11.50 -10.83
N ASP A 116 -9.10 10.26 -11.19
CA ASP A 116 -8.70 9.04 -10.50
C ASP A 116 -7.52 8.28 -11.14
N ILE A 117 -6.68 9.01 -11.87
CA ILE A 117 -5.55 8.47 -12.62
C ILE A 117 -4.28 9.13 -12.09
N PRO A 118 -3.73 8.66 -10.95
CA PRO A 118 -2.66 9.35 -10.22
C PRO A 118 -1.33 9.39 -10.98
N GLU A 119 -1.17 8.59 -12.04
CA GLU A 119 0.07 8.51 -12.84
C GLU A 119 0.14 9.55 -13.97
N VAL A 120 -0.95 10.29 -14.25
CA VAL A 120 -0.96 11.33 -15.29
C VAL A 120 0.01 12.45 -14.92
N LYS A 121 0.82 12.86 -15.90
CA LYS A 121 1.83 13.91 -15.76
C LYS A 121 1.45 15.16 -16.54
N SER A 122 2.07 16.28 -16.15
CA SER A 122 1.93 17.57 -16.86
C SER A 122 2.41 17.48 -18.32
N SER A 123 3.37 16.59 -18.60
CA SER A 123 3.82 16.26 -19.96
C SER A 123 2.72 15.64 -20.82
N ASP A 124 1.85 14.80 -20.22
CA ASP A 124 0.80 14.10 -20.95
C ASP A 124 -0.29 15.09 -21.41
N ILE A 125 -0.61 16.04 -20.53
CA ILE A 125 -1.54 17.14 -20.84
C ILE A 125 -0.95 18.05 -21.93
N THR A 126 0.34 18.38 -21.82
CA THR A 126 1.02 19.22 -22.81
C THR A 126 1.09 18.54 -24.17
N ASP A 127 1.41 17.23 -24.22
CA ASP A 127 1.42 16.44 -25.44
C ASP A 127 0.00 16.35 -26.04
N ALA A 128 -1.03 16.07 -25.25
CA ALA A 128 -2.41 16.04 -25.72
C ALA A 128 -2.83 17.34 -26.43
N PHE A 129 -2.50 18.50 -25.86
CA PHE A 129 -2.72 19.79 -26.54
C PHE A 129 -1.86 19.98 -27.79
N SER A 130 -0.65 19.42 -27.83
CA SER A 130 0.21 19.47 -29.01
C SER A 130 -0.37 18.62 -30.15
N GLN A 131 -0.84 17.41 -29.86
CA GLN A 131 -1.45 16.51 -30.84
C GLN A 131 -2.72 17.11 -31.46
N LEU A 132 -3.52 17.85 -30.67
CA LEU A 132 -4.71 18.56 -31.15
C LEU A 132 -4.42 19.61 -32.23
N GLN A 133 -3.17 19.97 -32.50
CA GLN A 133 -2.82 20.83 -33.65
C GLN A 133 -2.97 20.12 -35.01
N SER A 134 -3.04 18.78 -35.00
CA SER A 134 -2.99 17.95 -36.21
C SER A 134 -4.10 16.89 -36.30
N CYS A 135 -5.02 16.87 -35.33
CA CYS A 135 -6.14 15.93 -35.29
C CYS A 135 -7.41 16.62 -34.78
N ASP A 136 -8.56 15.95 -34.97
CA ASP A 136 -9.85 16.46 -34.50
C ASP A 136 -10.05 16.19 -33.01
N THR A 137 -9.54 15.06 -32.53
CA THR A 137 -9.73 14.59 -31.16
C THR A 137 -8.51 13.81 -30.68
N VAL A 138 -8.17 13.99 -29.40
CA VAL A 138 -7.18 13.15 -28.70
C VAL A 138 -7.88 12.30 -27.65
N ILE A 139 -7.40 11.08 -27.45
CA ILE A 139 -7.92 10.16 -26.44
C ILE A 139 -6.76 9.60 -25.63
N GLY A 140 -6.84 9.69 -24.30
CA GLY A 140 -5.96 8.98 -23.38
C GLY A 140 -6.60 7.66 -22.97
N PRO A 141 -6.10 6.51 -23.46
CA PRO A 141 -6.67 5.20 -23.13
C PRO A 141 -6.51 4.85 -21.65
N SER A 142 -7.50 4.15 -21.09
CA SER A 142 -7.35 3.48 -19.79
C SER A 142 -7.21 1.96 -19.96
N GLN A 143 -6.44 1.33 -19.09
CA GLN A 143 -6.15 -0.11 -19.15
C GLN A 143 -7.39 -1.02 -19.02
N ASP A 144 -8.51 -0.48 -18.52
CA ASP A 144 -9.79 -1.18 -18.40
C ASP A 144 -10.61 -1.23 -19.71
N GLY A 145 -10.08 -0.66 -20.80
CA GLY A 145 -10.74 -0.58 -22.11
C GLY A 145 -11.61 0.66 -22.30
N GLY A 146 -11.54 1.61 -21.35
CA GLY A 146 -12.12 2.95 -21.45
C GLY A 146 -11.12 4.01 -21.92
N TYR A 147 -11.40 5.25 -21.53
CA TYR A 147 -10.48 6.36 -21.68
C TYR A 147 -10.56 7.27 -20.47
N TYR A 148 -9.40 7.75 -20.02
CA TYR A 148 -9.32 8.70 -18.91
C TYR A 148 -9.32 10.16 -19.37
N LEU A 149 -9.01 10.40 -20.66
CA LEU A 149 -8.91 11.73 -21.24
C LEU A 149 -9.52 11.76 -22.63
N ILE A 150 -10.29 12.81 -22.91
CA ILE A 150 -10.76 13.18 -24.25
C ILE A 150 -10.51 14.66 -24.48
N GLY A 151 -9.95 15.01 -25.64
CA GLY A 151 -9.64 16.39 -25.99
C GLY A 151 -10.09 16.72 -27.40
N MET A 152 -10.49 17.98 -27.62
CA MET A 152 -10.93 18.44 -28.95
C MET A 152 -10.79 19.96 -29.08
N ASN A 153 -10.79 20.46 -30.32
CA ASN A 153 -10.82 21.91 -30.62
C ASN A 153 -12.22 22.43 -30.96
N ASP A 154 -13.15 21.52 -31.24
CA ASP A 154 -14.56 21.79 -31.49
C ASP A 154 -15.36 20.58 -31.04
N ILE A 155 -16.60 20.80 -30.58
CA ILE A 155 -17.42 19.72 -30.04
C ILE A 155 -17.75 18.71 -31.14
N LYS A 156 -17.53 17.43 -30.87
CA LYS A 156 -17.94 16.30 -31.74
C LYS A 156 -19.03 15.49 -31.04
N PRO A 157 -20.31 15.90 -31.13
CA PRO A 157 -21.42 15.26 -30.40
C PRO A 157 -21.55 13.76 -30.67
N GLU A 158 -21.14 13.32 -31.85
CA GLU A 158 -21.20 11.94 -32.32
C GLU A 158 -20.43 11.00 -31.37
N LEU A 159 -19.25 11.42 -30.89
CA LEU A 159 -18.40 10.62 -30.01
C LEU A 159 -19.04 10.28 -28.65
N PHE A 160 -20.10 10.99 -28.26
CA PHE A 160 -20.82 10.80 -27.00
C PHE A 160 -22.12 10.00 -27.15
N ALA A 161 -22.44 9.52 -28.35
CA ALA A 161 -23.63 8.72 -28.64
C ALA A 161 -23.43 7.21 -28.40
N GLN A 162 -22.46 6.84 -27.54
CA GLN A 162 -22.12 5.45 -27.25
C GLN A 162 -23.24 4.76 -26.49
N SER A 163 -23.43 3.48 -26.80
CA SER A 163 -24.48 2.64 -26.23
C SER A 163 -24.09 2.02 -24.88
N SER A 164 -22.80 1.92 -24.57
CA SER A 164 -22.34 1.22 -23.36
C SER A 164 -21.16 1.90 -22.64
N TYR A 165 -21.46 2.84 -21.74
CA TYR A 165 -20.45 3.34 -20.80
C TYR A 165 -20.29 2.37 -19.61
N GLY A 166 -19.06 1.90 -19.35
CA GLY A 166 -18.72 1.03 -18.21
C GLY A 166 -18.52 -0.45 -18.53
N HIS A 167 -18.32 -0.80 -19.80
CA HIS A 167 -17.87 -2.12 -20.25
C HIS A 167 -16.53 -1.96 -20.98
N GLY A 168 -15.64 -2.98 -20.93
CA GLY A 168 -14.25 -2.88 -21.43
C GLY A 168 -14.08 -2.77 -22.96
N LYS A 169 -15.03 -2.13 -23.65
CA LYS A 169 -15.06 -1.83 -25.08
C LYS A 169 -15.47 -0.39 -25.39
N VAL A 170 -15.49 0.49 -24.38
CA VAL A 170 -15.88 1.91 -24.52
C VAL A 170 -14.97 2.62 -25.53
N LEU A 171 -13.66 2.38 -25.44
CA LEU A 171 -12.70 2.96 -26.39
C LEU A 171 -12.90 2.43 -27.80
N ASP A 172 -13.08 1.12 -27.97
CA ASP A 172 -13.32 0.51 -29.28
C ASP A 172 -14.58 1.09 -29.94
N GLU A 173 -15.66 1.24 -29.17
CA GLU A 173 -16.91 1.86 -29.66
C GLU A 173 -16.69 3.32 -30.07
N LEU A 174 -15.93 4.10 -29.28
CA LEU A 174 -15.55 5.48 -29.62
C LEU A 174 -14.79 5.54 -30.95
N LEU A 175 -13.80 4.67 -31.13
CA LEU A 175 -12.97 4.63 -32.34
C LEU A 175 -13.77 4.21 -33.58
N HIS A 176 -14.73 3.29 -33.43
CA HIS A 176 -15.65 2.94 -34.51
C HIS A 176 -16.55 4.13 -34.90
N ILE A 177 -17.16 4.81 -33.92
CA ILE A 177 -17.98 6.00 -34.18
C ILE A 177 -17.13 7.10 -34.85
N ALA A 178 -15.90 7.31 -34.39
CA ALA A 178 -14.99 8.29 -34.98
C ALA A 178 -14.69 7.95 -36.46
N ALA A 179 -14.37 6.69 -36.76
CA ALA A 179 -14.10 6.23 -38.11
C ALA A 179 -15.33 6.40 -39.03
N ASP A 180 -16.53 6.03 -38.56
CA ASP A 180 -17.78 6.16 -39.32
C ASP A 180 -18.12 7.62 -39.65
N ASN A 181 -17.67 8.56 -38.82
CA ASN A 181 -17.89 10.00 -38.97
C ASN A 181 -16.68 10.76 -39.54
N ASN A 182 -15.62 10.06 -39.99
CA ASN A 182 -14.37 10.65 -40.48
C ASN A 182 -13.69 11.63 -39.50
N ILE A 183 -13.76 11.33 -38.20
CA ILE A 183 -13.10 12.10 -37.14
C ILE A 183 -11.70 11.52 -36.93
N HIS A 184 -10.66 12.33 -37.11
CA HIS A 184 -9.29 11.89 -36.90
C HIS A 184 -8.94 11.88 -35.42
N VAL A 185 -8.72 10.69 -34.86
CA VAL A 185 -8.39 10.47 -33.45
C VAL A 185 -6.92 10.11 -33.28
N THR A 186 -6.23 10.79 -32.37
CA THR A 186 -4.88 10.44 -31.92
C THR A 186 -4.93 9.87 -30.50
N LEU A 187 -4.33 8.70 -30.27
CA LEU A 187 -4.17 8.14 -28.93
C LEU A 187 -2.91 8.72 -28.27
N VAL A 188 -3.04 9.19 -27.04
CA VAL A 188 -1.91 9.61 -26.18
C VAL A 188 -1.54 8.50 -25.19
N ALA A 189 -0.66 8.79 -24.24
CA ALA A 189 -0.20 7.83 -23.24
C ALA A 189 -1.37 7.09 -22.55
N GLU A 190 -1.26 5.78 -22.45
CA GLU A 190 -2.21 4.94 -21.71
C GLU A 190 -1.87 4.94 -20.22
N HIS A 191 -2.89 5.05 -19.37
CA HIS A 191 -2.74 5.06 -17.92
C HIS A 191 -3.75 4.13 -17.24
N ARG A 192 -3.57 3.90 -15.94
CA ARG A 192 -4.44 3.04 -15.12
C ARG A 192 -5.24 3.85 -14.11
N ASP A 193 -6.54 3.63 -14.07
CA ASP A 193 -7.45 4.17 -13.08
C ASP A 193 -7.31 3.44 -11.73
N LEU A 194 -7.49 4.20 -10.66
CA LEU A 194 -7.38 3.68 -9.30
C LEU A 194 -8.77 3.40 -8.73
N ASP A 195 -9.34 2.25 -9.05
CA ASP A 195 -10.79 2.00 -8.88
C ASP A 195 -11.14 0.78 -8.01
N THR A 196 -10.22 -0.17 -7.90
CA THR A 196 -10.35 -1.41 -7.14
C THR A 196 -9.19 -1.61 -6.16
N LYS A 197 -9.30 -2.65 -5.32
CA LYS A 197 -8.20 -3.08 -4.44
C LYS A 197 -6.96 -3.45 -5.25
N ASP A 198 -7.13 -4.12 -6.38
CA ASP A 198 -6.01 -4.59 -7.20
C ASP A 198 -5.26 -3.42 -7.83
N ASP A 199 -5.94 -2.31 -8.10
CA ASP A 199 -5.29 -1.08 -8.58
C ASP A 199 -4.45 -0.43 -7.47
N ILE A 200 -4.90 -0.45 -6.21
CA ILE A 200 -4.07 0.01 -5.07
C ILE A 200 -2.82 -0.86 -4.92
N LEU A 201 -2.95 -2.18 -5.04
CA LEU A 201 -1.83 -3.11 -4.97
C LEU A 201 -0.82 -2.85 -6.09
N TYR A 202 -1.32 -2.75 -7.32
CA TYR A 202 -0.51 -2.42 -8.49
C TYR A 202 0.21 -1.08 -8.31
N PHE A 203 -0.52 -0.03 -7.94
CA PHE A 203 0.03 1.31 -7.76
C PHE A 203 1.12 1.32 -6.69
N ARG A 204 0.91 0.66 -5.54
CA ARG A 204 1.93 0.55 -4.48
C ARG A 204 3.22 -0.09 -4.96
N GLU A 205 3.15 -1.16 -5.74
CA GLU A 205 4.34 -1.79 -6.32
C GLU A 205 5.02 -0.88 -7.34
N HIS A 206 4.23 -0.18 -8.16
CA HIS A 206 4.73 0.72 -9.20
C HIS A 206 5.45 1.95 -8.64
N ILE A 207 4.96 2.55 -7.55
CA ILE A 207 5.52 3.79 -7.00
C ILE A 207 6.82 3.61 -6.22
N ARG A 208 7.23 2.39 -5.85
CA ARG A 208 8.43 2.15 -5.02
C ARG A 208 9.73 2.69 -5.61
N HIS A 209 9.77 2.80 -6.93
CA HIS A 209 10.91 3.33 -7.67
C HIS A 209 10.65 4.73 -8.24
N GLN A 210 9.52 5.34 -7.90
CA GLN A 210 9.08 6.64 -8.41
C GLN A 210 8.84 7.61 -7.25
N HIS A 211 9.92 8.26 -6.81
CA HIS A 211 9.89 9.14 -5.63
C HIS A 211 8.82 10.24 -5.71
N HIS A 212 8.54 10.78 -6.90
CA HIS A 212 7.51 11.81 -7.08
C HIS A 212 6.09 11.28 -6.79
N LEU A 213 5.75 10.05 -7.21
CA LEU A 213 4.46 9.43 -6.91
C LEU A 213 4.35 8.99 -5.45
N MET A 214 5.47 8.56 -4.84
CA MET A 214 5.48 8.21 -3.42
C MET A 214 5.18 9.41 -2.50
N GLU A 215 5.63 10.61 -2.89
CA GLU A 215 5.39 11.86 -2.17
C GLU A 215 4.07 12.56 -2.55
N SER A 216 3.32 12.01 -3.51
CA SER A 216 1.98 12.50 -3.86
C SER A 216 0.99 12.21 -2.72
N GLU A 217 -0.16 12.89 -2.74
CA GLU A 217 -1.20 12.66 -1.73
C GLU A 217 -1.77 11.23 -1.85
N VAL A 218 -1.96 10.72 -3.07
CA VAL A 218 -2.35 9.33 -3.31
C VAL A 218 -1.26 8.37 -2.82
N GLY A 219 0.02 8.63 -3.11
CA GLY A 219 1.15 7.81 -2.65
C GLY A 219 1.23 7.68 -1.11
N LYS A 220 1.08 8.81 -0.42
CA LYS A 220 1.00 8.85 1.06
C LYS A 220 -0.22 8.08 1.57
N PHE A 221 -1.39 8.28 0.96
CA PHE A 221 -2.62 7.60 1.34
C PHE A 221 -2.50 6.09 1.19
N VAL A 222 -2.07 5.60 0.02
CA VAL A 222 -1.96 4.16 -0.21
C VAL A 222 -0.94 3.54 0.75
N THR A 223 0.12 4.26 1.13
CA THR A 223 1.05 3.75 2.15
C THR A 223 0.40 3.68 3.53
N LYS A 224 -0.37 4.72 3.90
CA LYS A 224 -1.05 4.82 5.18
C LYS A 224 -2.04 3.68 5.40
N VAL A 225 -2.83 3.33 4.38
CA VAL A 225 -3.88 2.29 4.47
C VAL A 225 -3.34 0.87 4.20
N LEU A 226 -2.02 0.68 4.20
CA LEU A 226 -1.40 -0.65 4.07
C LEU A 226 -1.76 -1.50 5.30
N ARG A 227 -2.45 -2.62 5.06
CA ARG A 227 -2.95 -3.46 6.15
C ARG A 227 -1.87 -4.42 6.63
N VAL A 228 -1.54 -4.31 7.92
CA VAL A 228 -0.57 -5.18 8.60
C VAL A 228 -1.32 -6.17 9.47
N SER A 229 -0.95 -7.45 9.40
CA SER A 229 -1.40 -8.48 10.35
C SER A 229 -0.25 -8.86 11.28
N VAL A 230 -0.43 -8.64 12.57
CA VAL A 230 0.50 -9.07 13.62
C VAL A 230 0.17 -10.50 14.01
N ILE A 231 1.10 -11.40 13.77
CA ILE A 231 0.97 -12.83 14.03
C ILE A 231 1.84 -13.16 15.23
N VAL A 232 1.20 -13.62 16.31
CA VAL A 232 1.86 -13.92 17.58
C VAL A 232 1.70 -15.41 17.91
N PRO A 233 2.75 -16.23 17.80
CA PRO A 233 2.69 -17.61 18.25
C PRO A 233 2.74 -17.65 19.78
N THR A 234 1.81 -18.37 20.38
CA THR A 234 1.60 -18.44 21.83
C THR A 234 1.52 -19.89 22.29
N TYR A 235 2.18 -20.23 23.40
CA TYR A 235 2.10 -21.55 24.02
C TYR A 235 2.49 -21.45 25.50
N ASN A 236 1.53 -21.70 26.39
CA ASN A 236 1.71 -21.64 27.85
C ASN A 236 2.42 -20.35 28.33
N GLU A 237 1.83 -19.20 28.00
CA GLU A 237 2.33 -17.85 28.31
C GLU A 237 1.53 -17.15 29.42
N GLU A 238 0.82 -17.88 30.29
CA GLU A 238 -0.04 -17.33 31.36
C GLU A 238 0.66 -16.22 32.18
N LYS A 239 1.96 -16.34 32.42
CA LYS A 239 2.74 -15.35 33.21
C LYS A 239 3.06 -14.04 32.47
N ARG A 240 2.78 -13.95 31.17
CA ARG A 240 3.24 -12.86 30.29
C ARG A 240 2.18 -12.33 29.35
N ILE A 241 1.15 -13.14 29.10
CA ILE A 241 0.09 -12.83 28.17
C ILE A 241 -0.50 -11.45 28.46
N ASP A 242 -0.75 -11.08 29.72
CA ASP A 242 -1.29 -9.75 30.08
C ASP A 242 -0.41 -8.58 29.59
N LYS A 243 0.92 -8.73 29.69
CA LYS A 243 1.86 -7.71 29.19
C LYS A 243 1.86 -7.64 27.67
N LEU A 244 1.75 -8.78 27.01
CA LEU A 244 1.61 -8.85 25.55
C LEU A 244 0.30 -8.18 25.11
N ILE A 245 -0.83 -8.54 25.71
CA ILE A 245 -2.15 -7.96 25.39
C ILE A 245 -2.15 -6.44 25.54
N LYS A 246 -1.55 -5.90 26.61
CA LYS A 246 -1.42 -4.45 26.76
C LYS A 246 -0.70 -3.78 25.58
N GLN A 247 0.37 -4.39 25.07
CA GLN A 247 1.10 -3.85 23.91
C GLN A 247 0.29 -4.00 22.61
N LEU A 248 -0.47 -5.09 22.47
CA LEU A 248 -1.33 -5.32 21.31
C LEU A 248 -2.52 -4.35 21.30
N ASP A 249 -3.02 -3.95 22.46
CA ASP A 249 -4.09 -2.94 22.59
C ASP A 249 -3.65 -1.57 22.09
N ASP A 250 -2.39 -1.21 22.29
CA ASP A 250 -1.83 0.06 21.80
C ASP A 250 -1.73 0.12 20.27
N ILE A 251 -1.90 -1.01 19.56
CA ILE A 251 -1.75 -1.11 18.09
C ILE A 251 -2.94 -1.76 17.37
N CYS A 252 -3.97 -2.21 18.09
CA CYS A 252 -5.05 -3.00 17.50
C CYS A 252 -5.96 -2.22 16.54
N ASP A 253 -5.96 -0.90 16.63
CA ASP A 253 -6.67 -0.02 15.68
C ASP A 253 -5.89 0.15 14.36
N ASP A 254 -4.57 -0.05 14.39
CA ASP A 254 -3.67 0.12 13.26
C ASP A 254 -3.40 -1.19 12.49
N ALA A 255 -3.66 -2.34 13.11
CA ALA A 255 -3.30 -3.66 12.58
C ALA A 255 -4.24 -4.78 13.03
N GLU A 256 -4.40 -5.79 12.17
CA GLU A 256 -5.09 -7.03 12.54
C GLU A 256 -4.23 -7.85 13.50
N ILE A 257 -4.79 -8.29 14.63
CA ILE A 257 -4.07 -9.10 15.61
C ILE A 257 -4.52 -10.56 15.52
N VAL A 258 -3.58 -11.45 15.22
CA VAL A 258 -3.79 -12.90 15.10
C VAL A 258 -2.91 -13.63 16.12
N ILE A 259 -3.54 -14.17 17.16
CA ILE A 259 -2.85 -14.97 18.18
C ILE A 259 -2.99 -16.45 17.79
N VAL A 260 -1.85 -17.16 17.73
CA VAL A 260 -1.81 -18.56 17.31
C VAL A 260 -1.41 -19.46 18.47
N ASP A 261 -2.39 -20.15 19.04
CA ASP A 261 -2.20 -21.08 20.14
C ASP A 261 -1.68 -22.43 19.67
N GLY A 262 -0.55 -22.86 20.23
CA GLY A 262 0.08 -24.15 19.96
C GLY A 262 -0.43 -25.29 20.86
N GLY A 263 -1.67 -25.20 21.35
CA GLY A 263 -2.27 -26.14 22.30
C GLY A 263 -1.89 -25.84 23.75
N SER A 264 -2.09 -24.60 24.20
CA SER A 264 -1.84 -24.24 25.61
C SER A 264 -2.73 -25.04 26.57
N THR A 265 -2.15 -25.42 27.70
CA THR A 265 -2.79 -26.22 28.75
C THR A 265 -2.95 -25.45 30.07
N ASP A 266 -2.43 -24.23 30.13
CA ASP A 266 -2.57 -23.30 31.26
C ASP A 266 -3.67 -22.27 30.98
N SER A 267 -3.78 -21.23 31.82
CA SER A 267 -4.81 -20.20 31.68
C SER A 267 -4.56 -19.20 30.54
N THR A 268 -3.54 -19.39 29.68
CA THR A 268 -3.16 -18.40 28.64
C THR A 268 -4.35 -17.90 27.82
N LEU A 269 -5.20 -18.81 27.34
CA LEU A 269 -6.33 -18.44 26.49
C LEU A 269 -7.41 -17.63 27.22
N ALA A 270 -7.56 -17.80 28.53
CA ALA A 270 -8.56 -17.10 29.32
C ALA A 270 -8.24 -15.60 29.48
N HIS A 271 -7.00 -15.19 29.20
CA HIS A 271 -6.55 -13.80 29.30
C HIS A 271 -6.61 -13.05 27.96
N ILE A 272 -6.91 -13.75 26.86
CA ILE A 272 -6.97 -13.15 25.52
C ILE A 272 -8.37 -12.57 25.30
N PRO A 273 -8.51 -11.26 25.03
CA PRO A 273 -9.82 -10.65 24.75
C PRO A 273 -10.46 -11.19 23.47
N ASP A 274 -11.79 -11.31 23.47
CA ASP A 274 -12.58 -11.80 22.32
C ASP A 274 -12.40 -10.98 21.02
N ARG A 275 -11.92 -9.74 21.13
CA ARG A 275 -11.60 -8.89 19.96
C ARG A 275 -10.46 -9.46 19.11
N TYR A 276 -9.59 -10.28 19.69
CA TYR A 276 -8.45 -10.85 18.96
C TYR A 276 -8.81 -12.18 18.33
N ARG A 277 -8.33 -12.38 17.12
CA ARG A 277 -8.53 -13.65 16.42
C ARG A 277 -7.59 -14.69 17.00
N ILE A 278 -8.16 -15.75 17.57
CA ILE A 278 -7.41 -16.91 18.06
C ILE A 278 -7.44 -18.02 17.00
N VAL A 279 -6.25 -18.48 16.60
CA VAL A 279 -6.05 -19.61 15.68
C VAL A 279 -5.42 -20.76 16.46
N LYS A 280 -5.97 -21.97 16.34
CA LYS A 280 -5.36 -23.17 16.91
C LYS A 280 -4.41 -23.80 15.91
N SER A 281 -3.26 -24.27 16.40
CA SER A 281 -2.27 -25.00 15.61
C SER A 281 -1.59 -26.06 16.48
N ASP A 282 -0.94 -27.02 15.82
CA ASP A 282 -0.05 -27.94 16.51
C ASP A 282 1.15 -27.20 17.09
N LYS A 283 1.72 -27.75 18.16
CA LYS A 283 2.88 -27.16 18.83
C LYS A 283 4.10 -27.13 17.90
N GLY A 284 4.56 -25.94 17.58
CA GLY A 284 5.79 -25.73 16.82
C GLY A 284 5.82 -24.31 16.27
N ARG A 285 6.97 -23.62 16.37
CA ARG A 285 7.02 -22.19 15.99
C ARG A 285 6.64 -21.99 14.52
N ALA A 286 7.27 -22.73 13.60
CA ALA A 286 6.94 -22.64 12.17
C ALA A 286 5.46 -22.96 11.90
N LEU A 287 4.92 -24.03 12.50
CA LEU A 287 3.51 -24.43 12.36
C LEU A 287 2.55 -23.33 12.81
N GLN A 288 2.81 -22.70 13.95
CA GLN A 288 2.02 -21.60 14.47
C GLN A 288 2.13 -20.35 13.58
N LEU A 289 3.34 -19.95 13.19
CA LEU A 289 3.55 -18.78 12.33
C LEU A 289 2.86 -18.95 10.96
N ASN A 290 3.01 -20.13 10.34
CA ASN A 290 2.36 -20.44 9.06
C ASN A 290 0.83 -20.51 9.18
N ALA A 291 0.30 -21.09 10.26
CA ALA A 291 -1.15 -21.10 10.52
C ALA A 291 -1.71 -19.69 10.70
N GLY A 292 -0.99 -18.83 11.42
CA GLY A 292 -1.34 -17.41 11.56
C GLY A 292 -1.32 -16.67 10.23
N ALA A 293 -0.30 -16.88 9.40
CA ALA A 293 -0.18 -16.28 8.08
C ALA A 293 -1.34 -16.65 7.13
N ARG A 294 -1.78 -17.92 7.16
CA ARG A 294 -2.94 -18.38 6.39
C ARG A 294 -4.27 -17.80 6.90
N ALA A 295 -4.37 -17.55 8.21
CA ALA A 295 -5.58 -16.99 8.80
C ALA A 295 -5.67 -15.47 8.60
N ALA A 296 -4.54 -14.76 8.65
CA ALA A 296 -4.44 -13.31 8.51
C ALA A 296 -5.03 -12.81 7.19
N SER A 297 -5.59 -11.60 7.20
CA SER A 297 -6.16 -10.91 6.04
C SER A 297 -5.29 -9.76 5.49
N GLY A 298 -4.28 -9.34 6.26
CA GLY A 298 -3.37 -8.25 5.91
C GLY A 298 -2.47 -8.57 4.73
N GLU A 299 -1.97 -7.50 4.12
CA GLU A 299 -1.08 -7.53 2.97
C GLU A 299 0.37 -7.66 3.40
N VAL A 300 0.68 -7.16 4.61
CA VAL A 300 1.97 -7.33 5.27
C VAL A 300 1.78 -8.23 6.47
N LEU A 301 2.58 -9.29 6.54
CA LEU A 301 2.62 -10.21 7.66
C LEU A 301 3.75 -9.77 8.58
N PHE A 302 3.44 -9.48 9.84
CA PHE A 302 4.43 -9.16 10.87
C PHE A 302 4.45 -10.26 11.92
N PHE A 303 5.57 -10.95 12.04
CA PHE A 303 5.76 -12.06 12.97
C PHE A 303 6.43 -11.57 14.25
N MET A 304 5.66 -11.54 15.34
CA MET A 304 6.10 -11.05 16.65
C MET A 304 6.19 -12.20 17.65
N HIS A 305 7.25 -12.27 18.44
CA HIS A 305 7.31 -13.22 19.55
C HIS A 305 6.53 -12.71 20.77
N ALA A 306 5.91 -13.61 21.53
CA ALA A 306 5.15 -13.25 22.73
C ALA A 306 5.97 -12.60 23.85
N ASP A 307 7.31 -12.75 23.83
CA ASP A 307 8.22 -12.12 24.79
C ASP A 307 8.98 -10.89 24.25
N SER A 308 8.55 -10.37 23.10
CA SER A 308 9.06 -9.14 22.51
C SER A 308 8.39 -7.89 23.09
N GLU A 309 9.18 -6.84 23.29
CA GLU A 309 8.68 -5.49 23.55
C GLU A 309 8.82 -4.63 22.30
N LEU A 310 7.70 -4.06 21.85
CA LEU A 310 7.63 -3.27 20.63
C LEU A 310 8.10 -1.82 20.87
N PRO A 311 8.75 -1.18 19.86
CA PRO A 311 9.01 0.25 19.91
C PRO A 311 7.71 1.06 19.75
N ASN A 312 7.80 2.38 19.98
CA ASN A 312 6.68 3.29 19.75
C ASN A 312 6.26 3.29 18.27
N LYS A 313 4.94 3.21 18.00
CA LYS A 313 4.36 3.23 16.64
C LYS A 313 4.97 2.18 15.69
N PRO A 314 5.00 0.89 16.07
CA PRO A 314 5.70 -0.14 15.29
C PRO A 314 5.06 -0.35 13.91
N ILE A 315 3.73 -0.23 13.79
CA ILE A 315 3.01 -0.38 12.53
C ILE A 315 3.38 0.72 11.53
N HIS A 316 3.53 1.95 12.01
CA HIS A 316 4.03 3.06 11.18
C HIS A 316 5.44 2.77 10.66
N GLU A 317 6.35 2.29 11.51
CA GLU A 317 7.71 1.94 11.08
C GLU A 317 7.73 0.81 10.04
N ILE A 318 6.86 -0.18 10.19
CA ILE A 318 6.67 -1.23 9.18
C ILE A 318 6.26 -0.57 7.85
N ARG A 319 5.20 0.26 7.84
CA ARG A 319 4.72 0.95 6.64
C ARG A 319 5.81 1.77 5.96
N GLU A 320 6.63 2.49 6.72
CA GLU A 320 7.77 3.25 6.19
C GLU A 320 8.82 2.37 5.50
N VAL A 321 9.15 1.21 6.08
CA VAL A 321 10.06 0.26 5.42
C VAL A 321 9.42 -0.33 4.16
N MET A 322 8.12 -0.62 4.18
CA MET A 322 7.39 -1.21 3.06
C MET A 322 7.23 -0.27 1.86
N LYS A 323 7.49 1.04 2.00
CA LYS A 323 7.58 1.99 0.87
C LYS A 323 8.66 1.60 -0.15
N THR A 324 9.74 0.97 0.32
CA THR A 324 10.93 0.67 -0.50
C THR A 324 11.26 -0.81 -0.54
N TYR A 325 10.87 -1.57 0.49
CA TYR A 325 11.24 -2.97 0.65
C TYR A 325 10.01 -3.88 0.68
N ASN A 326 10.18 -5.12 0.21
CA ASN A 326 9.18 -6.18 0.34
C ASN A 326 9.29 -7.00 1.63
N ALA A 327 10.42 -6.89 2.32
CA ALA A 327 10.69 -7.57 3.57
C ALA A 327 11.50 -6.65 4.47
N GLY A 328 11.34 -6.80 5.78
CA GLY A 328 12.04 -6.03 6.77
C GLY A 328 12.09 -6.71 8.13
N CYS A 329 12.85 -6.14 9.03
CA CYS A 329 12.80 -6.51 10.43
C CYS A 329 13.15 -5.31 11.31
N PHE A 330 12.79 -5.40 12.58
CA PHE A 330 13.24 -4.45 13.57
C PHE A 330 14.71 -4.67 13.95
N GLY A 331 15.34 -3.63 14.48
CA GLY A 331 16.55 -3.82 15.26
C GLY A 331 16.26 -4.57 16.55
N ILE A 332 17.27 -5.15 17.17
CA ILE A 332 17.17 -5.77 18.49
C ILE A 332 17.99 -4.97 19.52
N GLU A 333 17.46 -4.93 20.73
CA GLU A 333 18.17 -4.50 21.93
C GLU A 333 17.82 -5.40 23.12
N PHE A 334 18.66 -5.38 24.16
CA PHE A 334 18.49 -6.21 25.35
C PHE A 334 18.21 -5.33 26.56
N GLN A 335 17.31 -5.77 27.44
CA GLN A 335 17.07 -5.18 28.78
C GLN A 335 18.24 -5.44 29.72
N SER A 336 19.43 -4.93 29.39
CA SER A 336 20.67 -5.24 30.10
C SER A 336 21.69 -4.13 29.91
N ASP A 337 22.20 -3.58 31.02
CA ASP A 337 23.30 -2.61 30.97
C ASP A 337 24.65 -3.26 30.66
N ASN A 338 24.71 -4.59 30.59
CA ASN A 338 25.94 -5.33 30.34
C ASN A 338 26.50 -5.04 28.94
N LEU A 339 27.77 -4.61 28.88
CA LEU A 339 28.46 -4.27 27.64
C LEU A 339 28.47 -5.40 26.60
N LEU A 340 28.58 -6.67 27.01
CA LEU A 340 28.53 -7.80 26.08
C LEU A 340 27.16 -7.93 25.42
N MET A 341 26.07 -7.56 26.10
CA MET A 341 24.73 -7.58 25.52
C MET A 341 24.53 -6.43 24.53
N LYS A 342 25.11 -5.25 24.81
CA LYS A 342 25.18 -4.14 23.85
C LYS A 342 25.96 -4.53 22.58
N ILE A 343 27.10 -5.21 22.73
CA ILE A 343 27.87 -5.76 21.60
C ILE A 343 27.08 -6.83 20.85
N ASN A 344 26.41 -7.74 21.56
CA ASN A 344 25.59 -8.78 20.93
C ASN A 344 24.43 -8.20 20.12
N ALA A 345 23.77 -7.15 20.62
CA ALA A 345 22.75 -6.41 19.87
C ALA A 345 23.36 -5.76 18.62
N ALA A 346 24.50 -5.09 18.74
CA ALA A 346 25.19 -4.48 17.60
C ALA A 346 25.52 -5.51 16.52
N ILE A 347 26.11 -6.66 16.88
CA ILE A 347 26.44 -7.75 15.94
C ILE A 347 25.17 -8.37 15.32
N SER A 348 24.08 -8.47 16.08
CA SER A 348 22.82 -9.02 15.58
C SER A 348 22.16 -8.08 14.56
N ASN A 349 22.12 -6.78 14.85
CA ASN A 349 21.64 -5.75 13.93
C ASN A 349 22.51 -5.67 12.67
N ASP A 350 23.83 -5.73 12.85
CA ASP A 350 24.78 -5.76 11.75
C ASP A 350 24.55 -6.93 10.78
N ARG A 351 24.33 -8.12 11.35
CA ARG A 351 24.01 -9.33 10.61
C ARG A 351 22.68 -9.19 9.86
N ALA A 352 21.65 -8.65 10.47
CA ALA A 352 20.36 -8.46 9.82
C ALA A 352 20.47 -7.50 8.63
N PHE A 353 21.02 -6.31 8.86
CA PHE A 353 20.94 -5.23 7.87
C PHE A 353 22.04 -5.28 6.82
N ARG A 354 23.27 -5.69 7.15
CA ARG A 354 24.35 -5.81 6.15
C ARG A 354 24.44 -7.19 5.53
N ARG A 355 24.23 -8.25 6.31
CA ARG A 355 24.35 -9.63 5.81
C ARG A 355 23.02 -10.23 5.37
N GLN A 356 21.91 -9.51 5.55
CA GLN A 356 20.57 -9.90 5.11
C GLN A 356 20.11 -11.19 5.79
N ILE A 357 20.37 -11.30 7.11
CA ILE A 357 20.03 -12.46 7.94
C ILE A 357 19.40 -11.99 9.25
N ALA A 358 18.07 -11.95 9.26
CA ALA A 358 17.25 -11.67 10.44
C ALA A 358 16.92 -12.96 11.21
N PHE A 359 16.48 -12.81 12.45
CA PHE A 359 15.94 -13.87 13.29
C PHE A 359 14.58 -13.42 13.84
N GLY A 360 13.77 -14.36 14.34
CA GLY A 360 12.42 -14.07 14.80
C GLY A 360 12.36 -13.09 15.97
N ASP A 361 13.42 -13.01 16.80
CA ASP A 361 13.50 -12.02 17.88
C ASP A 361 13.74 -10.58 17.40
N GLN A 362 13.96 -10.40 16.09
CA GLN A 362 14.00 -9.11 15.42
C GLN A 362 12.66 -8.71 14.80
N GLY A 363 11.60 -9.51 14.97
CA GLY A 363 10.28 -9.19 14.44
C GLY A 363 10.29 -9.04 12.92
N MET A 364 10.35 -10.17 12.21
CA MET A 364 10.38 -10.17 10.75
C MET A 364 9.00 -9.78 10.20
N PHE A 365 8.97 -8.94 9.16
CA PHE A 365 7.77 -8.64 8.40
C PHE A 365 8.04 -8.66 6.90
N MET A 366 7.02 -8.97 6.11
CA MET A 366 7.12 -8.97 4.65
C MET A 366 5.75 -8.91 4.00
N THR A 367 5.69 -8.60 2.72
CA THR A 367 4.45 -8.76 1.95
C THR A 367 4.02 -10.23 1.97
N ARG A 368 2.70 -10.44 1.94
CA ARG A 368 2.11 -11.77 1.78
C ARG A 368 2.64 -12.48 0.54
N GLU A 369 2.73 -11.76 -0.58
CA GLU A 369 3.27 -12.29 -1.83
C GLU A 369 4.68 -12.86 -1.65
N VAL A 370 5.58 -12.12 -0.98
CA VAL A 370 6.93 -12.64 -0.69
C VAL A 370 6.88 -13.84 0.24
N PHE A 371 6.06 -13.81 1.29
CA PHE A 371 5.94 -14.92 2.23
C PHE A 371 5.42 -16.21 1.57
N GLU A 372 4.42 -16.08 0.70
CA GLU A 372 3.86 -17.20 -0.07
C GLU A 372 4.86 -17.69 -1.14
N GLY A 373 5.53 -16.76 -1.83
CA GLY A 373 6.54 -17.07 -2.84
C GLY A 373 7.76 -17.82 -2.30
N VAL A 374 8.15 -17.59 -1.04
CA VAL A 374 9.22 -18.36 -0.38
C VAL A 374 8.74 -19.68 0.25
N GLY A 375 7.43 -19.95 0.24
CA GLY A 375 6.83 -21.16 0.82
C GLY A 375 6.60 -21.11 2.33
N GLY A 376 6.62 -19.92 2.93
CA GLY A 376 6.45 -19.72 4.37
C GLY A 376 7.66 -20.13 5.23
N PHE A 377 7.45 -20.29 6.54
CA PHE A 377 8.50 -20.82 7.43
C PHE A 377 8.65 -22.33 7.20
N PRO A 378 9.88 -22.86 7.03
CA PRO A 378 10.06 -24.29 6.94
C PRO A 378 9.70 -24.96 8.27
N GLU A 379 8.97 -26.08 8.21
CA GLU A 379 8.47 -26.81 9.37
C GLU A 379 9.56 -27.67 10.04
N ILE A 380 10.62 -27.01 10.48
CA ILE A 380 11.78 -27.60 11.17
C ILE A 380 11.75 -27.25 12.67
N PRO A 381 12.34 -28.10 13.54
CA PRO A 381 12.27 -27.90 15.00
C PRO A 381 13.07 -26.67 15.50
N ILE A 382 14.03 -26.18 14.72
CA ILE A 382 14.84 -25.00 15.00
C ILE A 382 15.45 -24.47 13.69
N MET A 383 15.79 -23.16 13.65
CA MET A 383 16.41 -22.44 12.52
C MET A 383 15.41 -22.07 11.41
N GLU A 384 14.12 -22.12 11.70
CA GLU A 384 13.04 -21.76 10.78
C GLU A 384 13.16 -20.32 10.26
N ASP A 385 13.48 -19.38 11.15
CA ASP A 385 13.70 -17.96 10.86
C ASP A 385 15.01 -17.70 10.09
N TYR A 386 16.05 -18.45 10.47
CA TYR A 386 17.35 -18.40 9.82
C TYR A 386 17.26 -18.90 8.38
N GLN A 387 16.56 -20.02 8.15
CA GLN A 387 16.35 -20.58 6.82
C GLN A 387 15.50 -19.64 5.97
N LEU A 388 14.43 -19.06 6.52
CA LEU A 388 13.62 -18.05 5.82
C LEU A 388 14.50 -16.89 5.32
N SER A 389 15.39 -16.36 6.17
CA SER A 389 16.32 -15.31 5.76
C SER A 389 17.31 -15.75 4.69
N LEU A 390 17.79 -17.00 4.71
CA LEU A 390 18.65 -17.54 3.66
C LEU A 390 17.91 -17.59 2.32
N THR A 391 16.66 -18.09 2.33
CA THR A 391 15.81 -18.19 1.14
C THR A 391 15.48 -16.82 0.55
N LEU A 392 15.11 -15.83 1.39
CA LEU A 392 14.92 -14.44 0.94
C LEU A 392 16.16 -13.90 0.24
N ARG A 393 17.34 -14.13 0.82
CA ARG A 393 18.62 -13.68 0.25
C ARG A 393 18.95 -14.38 -1.05
N GLU A 394 18.68 -15.68 -1.17
CA GLU A 394 18.86 -16.46 -2.40
C GLU A 394 17.94 -15.97 -3.54
N MET A 395 16.73 -15.51 -3.19
CA MET A 395 15.79 -14.87 -4.13
C MET A 395 16.12 -13.40 -4.42
N GLY A 396 17.19 -12.85 -3.85
CA GLY A 396 17.58 -11.45 -4.03
C GLY A 396 16.71 -10.43 -3.30
N ILE A 397 15.81 -10.88 -2.43
CA ILE A 397 14.90 -10.02 -1.66
C ILE A 397 15.68 -9.40 -0.50
N ARG A 398 15.74 -8.07 -0.49
CA ARG A 398 16.43 -7.31 0.56
C ARG A 398 15.53 -7.07 1.76
N ILE A 399 16.11 -7.23 2.95
CA ILE A 399 15.53 -6.92 4.26
C ILE A 399 15.85 -5.46 4.59
N GLY A 400 14.80 -4.64 4.64
CA GLY A 400 14.83 -3.28 5.14
C GLY A 400 14.93 -3.21 6.67
N ALA A 401 15.46 -2.09 7.16
CA ALA A 401 15.69 -1.86 8.59
C ALA A 401 14.74 -0.78 9.12
N THR A 402 14.02 -1.07 10.20
CA THR A 402 13.31 -0.03 10.96
C THR A 402 14.29 0.84 11.75
N ARG A 403 13.84 2.00 12.24
CA ARG A 403 14.63 2.85 13.13
C ARG A 403 14.53 2.37 14.58
N GLY A 404 13.34 1.96 14.99
CA GLY A 404 13.02 1.37 16.28
C GLY A 404 13.60 -0.02 16.44
N ARG A 405 13.63 -0.47 17.70
CA ARG A 405 14.19 -1.77 18.09
C ARG A 405 13.19 -2.51 18.94
N ILE A 406 13.11 -3.81 18.73
CA ILE A 406 12.44 -4.73 19.64
C ILE A 406 13.37 -5.00 20.81
N CYS A 407 12.86 -4.77 22.01
CA CYS A 407 13.57 -5.07 23.23
C CYS A 407 13.27 -6.51 23.67
N THR A 408 14.32 -7.30 23.90
CA THR A 408 14.21 -8.67 24.37
C THR A 408 14.87 -8.82 25.74
N SER A 409 14.31 -9.71 26.55
CA SER A 409 14.92 -10.15 27.80
C SER A 409 16.26 -10.87 27.55
N ASP A 410 17.30 -10.56 28.34
CA ASP A 410 18.57 -11.30 28.34
C ASP A 410 18.54 -12.56 29.22
N ARG A 411 17.35 -12.98 29.73
CA ARG A 411 17.16 -14.14 30.63
C ARG A 411 17.79 -15.45 30.15
N ARG A 412 17.86 -15.65 28.83
CA ARG A 412 18.46 -16.85 28.20
C ARG A 412 19.98 -16.88 28.39
N TYR A 413 20.60 -15.73 28.68
CA TYR A 413 22.02 -15.62 28.91
C TYR A 413 22.34 -15.89 30.39
N PRO A 414 23.24 -16.86 30.67
CA PRO A 414 23.63 -17.14 32.05
C PRO A 414 24.33 -15.94 32.69
N LYS A 415 24.24 -15.84 34.02
CA LYS A 415 25.00 -14.83 34.78
C LYS A 415 26.52 -15.05 34.59
N GLY A 416 27.24 -13.96 34.37
CA GLY A 416 28.71 -13.93 34.21
C GLY A 416 29.18 -13.95 32.75
N ASN A 417 30.11 -13.05 32.43
CA ASN A 417 30.57 -12.75 31.07
C ASN A 417 31.11 -13.98 30.32
N ILE A 418 31.90 -14.85 30.97
CA ILE A 418 32.47 -16.06 30.34
C ILE A 418 31.36 -17.03 29.90
N LYS A 419 30.36 -17.24 30.75
CA LYS A 419 29.24 -18.13 30.44
C LYS A 419 28.38 -17.55 29.30
N LYS A 420 28.17 -16.22 29.27
CA LYS A 420 27.50 -15.54 28.15
C LYS A 420 28.25 -15.76 26.83
N LEU A 421 29.57 -15.56 26.82
CA LEU A 421 30.41 -15.79 25.63
C LEU A 421 30.38 -17.25 25.15
N ARG A 422 30.43 -18.22 26.07
CA ARG A 422 30.29 -19.64 25.73
C ARG A 422 28.95 -19.93 25.06
N LEU A 423 27.86 -19.36 25.57
CA LEU A 423 26.54 -19.50 24.94
C LEU A 423 26.50 -18.87 23.55
N MET A 424 27.02 -17.65 23.39
CA MET A 424 27.10 -16.97 22.09
C MET A 424 27.90 -17.80 21.08
N PHE A 425 29.01 -18.40 21.50
CA PHE A 425 29.82 -19.30 20.69
C PHE A 425 29.06 -20.59 20.32
N LYS A 426 28.34 -21.20 21.29
CA LYS A 426 27.49 -22.38 21.02
C LYS A 426 26.43 -22.05 19.97
N MET A 427 25.75 -20.91 20.07
CA MET A 427 24.77 -20.46 19.06
C MET A 427 25.40 -20.29 17.68
N TRP A 428 26.61 -19.72 17.62
CA TRP A 428 27.35 -19.62 16.37
C TRP A 428 27.70 -20.98 15.76
N LEU A 429 28.11 -21.95 16.60
CA LEU A 429 28.43 -23.30 16.17
C LEU A 429 27.19 -24.02 15.62
N LEU A 430 26.04 -23.92 16.29
CA LEU A 430 24.78 -24.53 15.81
C LEU A 430 24.38 -23.99 14.43
N ARG A 431 24.52 -22.67 14.21
CA ARG A 431 24.30 -22.08 12.87
C ARG A 431 25.29 -22.57 11.84
N ARG A 432 26.56 -22.79 12.22
CA ARG A 432 27.57 -23.37 11.33
C ARG A 432 27.23 -24.81 10.97
N LYS A 433 26.81 -25.62 11.93
CA LYS A 433 26.34 -27.00 11.72
C LYS A 433 25.18 -27.05 10.72
N TYR A 434 24.19 -26.17 10.91
CA TYR A 434 23.06 -26.04 9.99
C TYR A 434 23.52 -25.73 8.55
N ARG A 435 24.42 -24.74 8.37
CA ARG A 435 25.00 -24.42 7.05
C ARG A 435 25.84 -25.55 6.43
N MET A 436 26.33 -26.48 7.24
CA MET A 436 27.05 -27.68 6.76
C MET A 436 26.11 -28.83 6.41
N GLY A 437 24.79 -28.61 6.43
CA GLY A 437 23.78 -29.62 6.08
C GLY A 437 23.48 -30.62 7.20
N ILE A 438 23.88 -30.34 8.44
CA ILE A 438 23.51 -31.21 9.58
C ILE A 438 22.02 -31.09 9.83
N ASP A 439 21.37 -32.24 10.00
CA ASP A 439 19.94 -32.38 10.26
C ASP A 439 19.47 -31.47 11.42
N PRO A 440 18.47 -30.58 11.19
CA PRO A 440 17.90 -29.70 12.22
C PRO A 440 17.39 -30.44 13.47
N TYR A 441 16.93 -31.68 13.35
CA TYR A 441 16.51 -32.49 14.50
C TYR A 441 17.68 -32.87 15.41
N GLN A 442 18.88 -33.07 14.86
CA GLN A 442 20.08 -33.30 15.65
C GLN A 442 20.52 -32.02 16.37
N ILE A 443 20.49 -30.89 15.66
CA ILE A 443 20.80 -29.56 16.21
C ILE A 443 19.82 -29.22 17.35
N ALA A 444 18.53 -29.55 17.18
CA ALA A 444 17.51 -29.31 18.19
C ALA A 444 17.77 -30.06 19.51
N LYS A 445 18.32 -31.29 19.44
CA LYS A 445 18.73 -32.04 20.65
C LYS A 445 19.83 -31.30 21.42
N GLU A 446 20.85 -30.78 20.74
CA GLU A 446 21.92 -29.98 21.37
C GLU A 446 21.45 -28.62 21.90
N TYR A 447 20.36 -28.09 21.32
CA TYR A 447 19.74 -26.83 21.73
C TYR A 447 18.88 -26.97 22.98
N LYS A 448 18.25 -28.13 23.23
CA LYS A 448 17.43 -28.36 24.43
C LYS A 448 18.21 -28.09 25.73
N ASP A 449 19.52 -28.35 25.76
CA ASP A 449 20.40 -28.06 26.90
C ASP A 449 20.59 -26.56 27.20
N ILE A 450 20.05 -25.68 26.36
CA ILE A 450 20.09 -24.22 26.50
C ILE A 450 18.78 -23.66 27.09
N ARG A 451 17.66 -24.39 26.94
CA ARG A 451 16.31 -23.91 27.31
C ARG A 451 15.96 -24.20 28.75
#